data_AF-A0A7X2H0U2-F1
#
_entry.id   AF-A0A7X2H0U2-F1
#
_cell.length_a   1.000
_cell.length_b   1.000
_cell.length_c   1.000
_cell.angle_alpha   90.00
_cell.angle_beta   90.00
_cell.angle_gamma   90.00
#
_symmetry.space_group_name_H-M   'P 1'
#
loop_
_entity.id
_entity.type
_entity.pdbx_description
1 polymer ?
#
loop_
_entity_poly.entity_id
_entity_poly.type
_entity_poly.pdbx_seq_one_letter_code
_entity_poly.pdbx_strand_id
1 'polypeptide(L)'
;MLQKHLCKRTNKNSLLRIFPALLLALCLAAAPLGAVRAYAATTAQSHIDAVLLIDVSNSMNKSDKNKIANEAMKMFIDMLSAQGDKVGIVAYTDKVQREKALLQISSAGDKQDLKDFIDGLDRGAYTDIAVGVEEAVKVLQNGSDPAHEPIIVMLADGNNDFNDATGRTQSQSDAELKTALETAKKNGYPIYTIGLNADGKLNKQSLADLSDQTGGKAFSTDSPDDLPQILSEIFASHLKLKVVPVQSITANGSYQDVTVNVPNGSVLEANISIMSAQPVTAKLTDPSGKSVAIPSSDVLLSKSKTYSLLKLLSPQQGDWKLSIKGVPKDKIDINLVFNYDLELEIDALPTATYKKGDKIDISSHLFNNGAQVTLSNMYQDMEAVLLATDTDTGVAEEIPMDNTGAVFKGTFEVKDSHNYELKVRAEESSFYRESDIVKISAKSGAAGTAGTGTPTGNTEEPAKEAASYTLYYIIGGIVLLLAAGVALWLFRKQSTRGFVGQIVVEVRDGNTGEKTYPQYKKLAAFRGKFNLHQLLQLAPELKESEQLVFTPGKNDRLLLRGSGGISVEKSGRAADTTRGLELKSGDRISVVLPTVDKTILLEYLI
;
A
#
# COMPACT_ATOMS: atom_id res chain seq x y z
N MET A 1 -8.54 100.83 22.22
CA MET A 1 -9.72 100.80 21.33
C MET A 1 -9.64 99.53 20.48
N LEU A 2 -10.74 98.79 20.44
CA LEU A 2 -11.11 97.70 19.51
C LEU A 2 -10.39 96.35 19.53
N GLN A 3 -11.25 95.33 19.71
CA GLN A 3 -11.07 93.90 19.53
C GLN A 3 -10.61 93.51 18.11
N LYS A 4 -9.83 92.43 18.02
CA LYS A 4 -9.93 91.44 16.94
C LYS A 4 -9.73 90.03 17.51
N HIS A 5 -10.71 89.18 17.26
CA HIS A 5 -10.74 87.75 17.58
C HIS A 5 -9.64 86.96 16.87
N LEU A 6 -8.99 86.03 17.59
CA LEU A 6 -8.37 84.84 17.01
C LEU A 6 -8.65 83.63 17.90
N CYS A 7 -9.57 82.81 17.42
CA CYS A 7 -10.02 81.56 18.01
C CYS A 7 -8.93 80.49 17.84
N LYS A 8 -8.49 79.90 18.95
CA LYS A 8 -7.57 78.75 19.00
C LYS A 8 -8.39 77.49 18.73
N ARG A 9 -8.31 76.93 17.51
CA ARG A 9 -8.92 75.62 17.19
C ARG A 9 -7.91 74.52 17.50
N THR A 10 -8.09 73.87 18.64
CA THR A 10 -7.35 72.68 19.07
C THR A 10 -7.69 71.50 18.16
N ASN A 11 -6.67 70.93 17.53
CA ASN A 11 -6.80 69.79 16.63
C ASN A 11 -6.90 68.47 17.43
N LYS A 12 -8.01 68.29 18.17
CA LYS A 12 -8.42 66.99 18.70
C LYS A 12 -9.18 66.26 17.59
N ASN A 13 -8.49 65.53 16.70
CA ASN A 13 -9.15 64.53 15.83
C ASN A 13 -8.20 63.55 15.12
N SER A 14 -6.90 63.53 15.42
CA SER A 14 -5.98 62.53 14.85
C SER A 14 -5.92 61.22 15.64
N LEU A 15 -6.25 61.23 16.94
CA LEU A 15 -6.18 60.04 17.81
C LEU A 15 -7.38 59.09 17.68
N LEU A 16 -8.52 59.55 17.15
CA LEU A 16 -9.75 58.73 17.04
C LEU A 16 -9.81 57.89 15.75
N ARG A 17 -8.91 58.11 14.79
CA ARG A 17 -8.83 57.32 13.55
C ARG A 17 -7.82 56.19 13.60
N ILE A 18 -6.95 56.19 14.60
CA ILE A 18 -5.89 55.17 14.76
C ILE A 18 -6.40 54.00 15.62
N PHE A 19 -7.37 54.25 16.50
CA PHE A 19 -7.96 53.22 17.37
C PHE A 19 -8.67 52.06 16.63
N PRO A 20 -9.52 52.28 15.60
CA PRO A 20 -10.15 51.16 14.89
C PRO A 20 -9.15 50.41 13.99
N ALA A 21 -8.11 51.07 13.48
CA ALA A 21 -7.06 50.41 12.69
C ALA A 21 -6.13 49.56 13.58
N LEU A 22 -5.86 50.02 14.81
CA LEU A 22 -5.08 49.26 15.79
C LEU A 22 -5.88 48.08 16.35
N LEU A 23 -7.19 48.22 16.55
CA LEU A 23 -8.07 47.10 16.96
C LEU A 23 -8.23 46.06 15.85
N LEU A 24 -8.31 46.47 14.59
CA LEU A 24 -8.35 45.53 13.45
C LEU A 24 -7.00 44.79 13.31
N ALA A 25 -5.87 45.48 13.53
CA ALA A 25 -4.54 44.87 13.55
C ALA A 25 -4.34 43.93 14.76
N LEU A 26 -4.94 44.23 15.91
CA LEU A 26 -4.91 43.37 17.10
C LEU A 26 -5.84 42.15 16.95
N CYS A 27 -7.00 42.29 16.27
CA CYS A 27 -7.87 41.17 15.94
C CYS A 27 -7.28 40.23 14.87
N LEU A 28 -6.47 40.74 13.94
CA LEU A 28 -5.68 39.89 13.02
C LEU A 28 -4.47 39.23 13.70
N ALA A 29 -3.95 39.80 14.78
CA ALA A 29 -2.85 39.22 15.56
C ALA A 29 -3.30 38.24 16.67
N ALA A 30 -4.59 38.24 17.02
CA ALA A 30 -5.19 37.41 18.06
C ALA A 30 -6.14 36.31 17.54
N ALA A 31 -6.22 36.11 16.21
CA ALA A 31 -6.74 34.85 15.71
C ALA A 31 -5.76 33.76 16.18
N PRO A 32 -6.21 32.74 16.94
CA PRO A 32 -5.32 31.64 17.25
C PRO A 32 -4.81 31.12 15.92
N LEU A 33 -3.50 30.89 15.84
CA LEU A 33 -2.86 30.00 14.89
C LEU A 33 -3.36 28.56 15.15
N GLY A 34 -4.67 28.37 15.09
CA GLY A 34 -5.33 27.15 14.69
C GLY A 34 -5.48 27.16 13.17
N ALA A 35 -4.44 27.57 12.45
CA ALA A 35 -4.16 26.86 11.22
C ALA A 35 -3.73 25.48 11.71
N VAL A 36 -4.72 24.59 11.89
CA VAL A 36 -4.49 23.16 11.72
C VAL A 36 -3.85 23.11 10.34
N ARG A 37 -2.51 23.08 10.31
CA ARG A 37 -1.84 22.48 9.19
C ARG A 37 -2.39 21.07 9.26
N ALA A 38 -3.36 20.80 8.39
CA ALA A 38 -3.46 19.50 7.80
C ALA A 38 -2.04 19.26 7.26
N TYR A 39 -1.21 18.63 8.09
CA TYR A 39 -0.34 17.62 7.57
C TYR A 39 -1.30 16.81 6.72
N ALA A 40 -1.11 16.82 5.40
CA ALA A 40 -1.48 15.66 4.64
C ALA A 40 -0.65 14.55 5.28
N ALA A 41 -1.20 13.95 6.35
CA ALA A 41 -0.83 12.63 6.76
C ALA A 41 -0.95 11.82 5.48
N THR A 42 0.15 11.18 5.08
CA THR A 42 0.07 10.16 4.06
C THR A 42 -0.98 9.19 4.59
N THR A 43 -2.10 9.12 3.89
CA THR A 43 -3.17 8.17 4.15
C THR A 43 -2.55 6.78 4.07
N ALA A 44 -2.32 6.13 5.20
CA ALA A 44 -2.08 4.70 5.29
C ALA A 44 -3.43 3.99 5.11
N GLN A 45 -4.02 4.19 3.93
CA GLN A 45 -5.02 3.26 3.41
C GLN A 45 -4.36 1.87 3.43
N SER A 46 -5.11 0.82 3.80
CA SER A 46 -4.61 -0.56 3.77
C SER A 46 -4.30 -0.94 2.31
N HIS A 47 -3.12 -0.55 1.86
CA HIS A 47 -2.67 -0.75 0.49
C HIS A 47 -2.26 -2.19 0.34
N ILE A 48 -2.46 -2.72 -0.86
CA ILE A 48 -2.12 -4.10 -1.18
C ILE A 48 -0.82 -4.14 -1.97
N ASP A 49 0.07 -5.05 -1.57
CA ASP A 49 1.20 -5.48 -2.37
C ASP A 49 0.89 -6.86 -2.98
N ALA A 50 0.39 -6.86 -4.21
CA ALA A 50 -0.10 -8.06 -4.89
C ALA A 50 0.93 -8.64 -5.87
N VAL A 51 1.09 -9.96 -5.87
CA VAL A 51 1.71 -10.70 -6.98
C VAL A 51 0.67 -11.58 -7.66
N LEU A 52 0.45 -11.33 -8.94
CA LEU A 52 -0.40 -12.14 -9.80
C LEU A 52 0.46 -13.25 -10.42
N LEU A 53 0.25 -14.48 -9.96
CA LEU A 53 0.97 -15.66 -10.40
C LEU A 53 0.10 -16.43 -11.41
N ILE A 54 0.58 -16.62 -12.64
CA ILE A 54 -0.18 -17.29 -13.69
C ILE A 54 0.60 -18.45 -14.31
N ASP A 55 -0.05 -19.60 -14.35
CA ASP A 55 0.38 -20.74 -15.14
C ASP A 55 0.15 -20.46 -16.63
N VAL A 56 1.25 -20.45 -17.39
CA VAL A 56 1.22 -20.31 -18.85
C VAL A 56 1.66 -21.59 -19.55
N SER A 57 1.59 -22.73 -18.91
CA SER A 57 1.91 -24.02 -19.52
C SER A 57 0.95 -24.44 -20.63
N ASN A 58 1.33 -25.47 -21.38
CA ASN A 58 0.55 -25.96 -22.50
C ASN A 58 -0.76 -26.64 -22.07
N SER A 59 -0.87 -27.15 -20.84
CA SER A 59 -2.14 -27.70 -20.31
C SER A 59 -3.23 -26.63 -20.24
N MET A 60 -2.83 -25.38 -20.00
CA MET A 60 -3.70 -24.21 -19.97
C MET A 60 -4.36 -23.89 -21.33
N ASN A 61 -3.88 -24.48 -22.44
CA ASN A 61 -4.63 -24.43 -23.71
C ASN A 61 -5.96 -25.20 -23.64
N LYS A 62 -6.12 -26.10 -22.67
CA LYS A 62 -7.32 -26.92 -22.47
C LYS A 62 -8.12 -26.49 -21.25
N SER A 63 -7.44 -26.28 -20.12
CA SER A 63 -8.06 -25.87 -18.85
C SER A 63 -8.47 -24.38 -18.85
N ASP A 64 -7.86 -23.56 -19.71
CA ASP A 64 -8.13 -22.11 -19.85
C ASP A 64 -8.20 -21.64 -21.32
N LYS A 65 -9.05 -22.28 -22.12
CA LYS A 65 -9.21 -22.00 -23.57
C LYS A 65 -9.58 -20.56 -23.89
N ASN A 66 -10.36 -19.94 -23.01
CA ASN A 66 -10.91 -18.59 -23.21
C ASN A 66 -10.06 -17.49 -22.55
N LYS A 67 -8.89 -17.84 -22.00
CA LYS A 67 -8.04 -16.91 -21.23
C LYS A 67 -8.80 -16.25 -20.06
N ILE A 68 -9.61 -17.04 -19.36
CA ILE A 68 -10.26 -16.68 -18.09
C ILE A 68 -9.21 -16.18 -17.09
N ALA A 69 -8.01 -16.79 -17.07
CA ALA A 69 -6.92 -16.35 -16.21
C ALA A 69 -6.55 -14.87 -16.45
N ASN A 70 -6.45 -14.46 -17.71
CA ASN A 70 -6.13 -13.09 -18.08
C ASN A 70 -7.23 -12.12 -17.64
N GLU A 71 -8.50 -12.48 -17.86
CA GLU A 71 -9.63 -11.65 -17.45
C GLU A 71 -9.70 -11.48 -15.93
N ALA A 72 -9.42 -12.55 -15.17
CA ALA A 72 -9.37 -12.50 -13.71
C ALA A 72 -8.26 -11.57 -13.20
N MET A 73 -7.06 -11.64 -13.77
CA MET A 73 -5.95 -10.76 -13.39
C MET A 73 -6.25 -9.29 -13.71
N LYS A 74 -6.82 -9.00 -14.89
CA LYS A 74 -7.23 -7.63 -15.25
C LYS A 74 -8.29 -7.10 -14.30
N MET A 75 -9.27 -7.95 -13.95
CA MET A 75 -10.31 -7.58 -13.01
C MET A 75 -9.75 -7.32 -11.61
N PHE A 76 -8.82 -8.15 -11.14
CA PHE A 76 -8.12 -7.92 -9.88
C PHE A 76 -7.43 -6.55 -9.87
N ILE A 77 -6.69 -6.21 -10.95
CA ILE A 77 -6.04 -4.90 -11.11
C ILE A 77 -7.07 -3.75 -11.09
N ASP A 78 -8.22 -3.93 -11.73
CA ASP A 78 -9.29 -2.94 -11.74
C ASP A 78 -9.90 -2.73 -10.34
N MET A 79 -9.95 -3.78 -9.50
CA MET A 79 -10.44 -3.73 -8.11
C MET A 79 -9.46 -3.09 -7.11
N LEU A 80 -8.14 -3.16 -7.36
CA LEU A 80 -7.13 -2.49 -6.53
C LEU A 80 -7.38 -0.98 -6.42
N SER A 81 -6.87 -0.36 -5.36
CA SER A 81 -6.99 1.07 -5.09
C SER A 81 -6.62 1.92 -6.31
N ALA A 82 -7.19 3.12 -6.41
CA ALA A 82 -6.88 4.02 -7.53
C ALA A 82 -5.38 4.43 -7.54
N GLN A 83 -4.75 4.42 -6.36
CA GLN A 83 -3.36 4.76 -6.13
C GLN A 83 -2.83 4.03 -4.89
N GLY A 84 -1.50 3.85 -4.81
CA GLY A 84 -0.78 3.37 -3.62
C GLY A 84 -0.52 1.86 -3.61
N ASP A 85 -1.48 1.04 -4.05
CA ASP A 85 -1.28 -0.40 -4.18
C ASP A 85 -0.14 -0.73 -5.16
N LYS A 86 0.58 -1.84 -4.93
CA LYS A 86 1.60 -2.33 -5.86
C LYS A 86 1.21 -3.67 -6.47
N VAL A 87 1.63 -3.88 -7.72
CA VAL A 87 1.37 -5.13 -8.46
C VAL A 87 2.62 -5.64 -9.15
N GLY A 88 2.96 -6.88 -8.86
CA GLY A 88 3.90 -7.71 -9.62
C GLY A 88 3.15 -8.79 -10.39
N ILE A 89 3.74 -9.28 -11.48
CA ILE A 89 3.16 -10.36 -12.28
C ILE A 89 4.25 -11.39 -12.55
N VAL A 90 3.96 -12.66 -12.30
CA VAL A 90 4.85 -13.78 -12.58
C VAL A 90 4.11 -14.77 -13.47
N ALA A 91 4.60 -14.99 -14.69
CA ALA A 91 4.11 -16.00 -15.60
C ALA A 91 5.11 -17.15 -15.69
N TYR A 92 4.67 -18.38 -15.41
CA TYR A 92 5.57 -19.52 -15.24
C TYR A 92 5.12 -20.77 -16.01
N THR A 93 6.10 -21.64 -16.30
CA THR A 93 5.97 -23.02 -16.80
C THR A 93 6.75 -23.95 -15.87
N ASP A 94 7.67 -24.77 -16.35
CA ASP A 94 8.83 -25.28 -15.60
C ASP A 94 9.89 -24.20 -15.26
N LYS A 95 9.74 -22.98 -15.79
CA LYS A 95 10.61 -21.82 -15.52
C LYS A 95 9.80 -20.52 -15.55
N VAL A 96 10.37 -19.44 -15.01
CA VAL A 96 9.79 -18.10 -15.15
C VAL A 96 9.92 -17.67 -16.62
N GLN A 97 8.78 -17.44 -17.28
CA GLN A 97 8.73 -17.04 -18.69
C GLN A 97 8.80 -15.53 -18.83
N ARG A 98 7.99 -14.84 -18.02
CA ARG A 98 7.93 -13.38 -17.97
C ARG A 98 7.61 -12.96 -16.55
N GLU A 99 8.22 -11.87 -16.14
CA GLU A 99 7.94 -11.24 -14.86
C GLU A 99 7.84 -9.73 -15.01
N LYS A 100 7.08 -9.13 -14.10
CA LYS A 100 7.09 -7.70 -13.83
C LYS A 100 7.30 -7.55 -12.34
N ALA A 101 8.32 -6.78 -11.96
CA ALA A 101 8.59 -6.45 -10.57
C ALA A 101 7.37 -5.80 -9.90
N LEU A 102 7.36 -5.77 -8.58
CA LEU A 102 6.30 -5.15 -7.80
C LEU A 102 6.30 -3.62 -8.03
N LEU A 103 5.35 -3.11 -8.81
CA LEU A 103 5.28 -1.71 -9.21
C LEU A 103 4.08 -1.01 -8.56
N GLN A 104 4.29 0.19 -8.02
CA GLN A 104 3.24 1.01 -7.44
C GLN A 104 2.32 1.58 -8.52
N ILE A 105 1.01 1.41 -8.33
CA ILE A 105 -0.05 2.03 -9.11
C ILE A 105 -0.15 3.50 -8.67
N SER A 106 0.08 4.41 -9.61
CA SER A 106 -0.07 5.85 -9.39
C SER A 106 -1.15 6.48 -10.28
N SER A 107 -1.64 5.73 -11.27
CA SER A 107 -2.60 6.22 -12.26
C SER A 107 -3.38 5.08 -12.94
N ALA A 108 -4.46 5.44 -13.62
CA ALA A 108 -5.17 4.53 -14.52
C ALA A 108 -4.29 4.03 -15.68
N GLY A 109 -3.26 4.80 -16.09
CA GLY A 109 -2.30 4.39 -17.11
C GLY A 109 -1.45 3.21 -16.65
N ASP A 110 -0.97 3.23 -15.40
CA ASP A 110 -0.17 2.13 -14.84
C ASP A 110 -0.96 0.82 -14.79
N LYS A 111 -2.26 0.91 -14.46
CA LYS A 111 -3.18 -0.23 -14.53
C LYS A 111 -3.31 -0.75 -15.96
N GLN A 112 -3.42 0.14 -16.94
CA GLN A 112 -3.49 -0.27 -18.35
C GLN A 112 -2.21 -0.97 -18.79
N ASP A 113 -1.03 -0.46 -18.41
CA ASP A 113 0.26 -1.09 -18.72
C ASP A 113 0.41 -2.51 -18.13
N LEU A 114 -0.17 -2.76 -16.96
CA LEU A 114 -0.24 -4.10 -16.36
C LEU A 114 -1.17 -5.02 -17.15
N LYS A 115 -2.33 -4.51 -17.59
CA LYS A 115 -3.29 -5.27 -18.41
C LYS A 115 -2.73 -5.60 -19.80
N ASP A 116 -2.02 -4.68 -20.41
CA ASP A 116 -1.35 -4.89 -21.70
C ASP A 116 -0.21 -5.92 -21.58
N PHE A 117 0.51 -5.93 -20.45
CA PHE A 117 1.49 -6.98 -20.15
C PHE A 117 0.85 -8.36 -20.09
N ILE A 118 -0.32 -8.47 -19.43
CA ILE A 118 -1.11 -9.71 -19.34
C ILE A 118 -1.57 -10.19 -20.72
N ASP A 119 -2.01 -9.28 -21.59
CA ASP A 119 -2.47 -9.62 -22.93
C ASP A 119 -1.35 -10.16 -23.83
N GLY A 120 -0.10 -9.76 -23.58
CA GLY A 120 1.09 -10.25 -24.26
C GLY A 120 1.69 -11.54 -23.68
N LEU A 121 1.00 -12.24 -22.77
CA LEU A 121 1.48 -13.52 -22.24
C LEU A 121 1.22 -14.67 -23.24
N ASP A 122 2.27 -15.42 -23.51
CA ASP A 122 2.26 -16.60 -24.38
C ASP A 122 2.34 -17.89 -23.56
N ARG A 123 1.84 -18.99 -24.14
CA ARG A 123 1.91 -20.31 -23.52
C ARG A 123 3.27 -20.97 -23.80
N GLY A 124 3.74 -21.81 -22.88
CA GLY A 124 5.00 -22.55 -22.98
C GLY A 124 4.85 -24.03 -22.60
N ALA A 125 5.90 -24.82 -22.84
CA ALA A 125 5.91 -26.24 -22.49
C ALA A 125 6.19 -26.44 -20.99
N TYR A 126 5.71 -27.57 -20.46
CA TYR A 126 5.93 -28.04 -19.10
C TYR A 126 5.37 -27.12 -18.00
N THR A 127 5.32 -27.63 -16.78
CA THR A 127 4.76 -26.95 -15.61
C THR A 127 5.48 -27.41 -14.36
N ASP A 128 6.00 -26.47 -13.59
CA ASP A 128 6.51 -26.70 -12.23
C ASP A 128 6.00 -25.60 -11.29
N ILE A 129 4.98 -25.94 -10.50
CA ILE A 129 4.34 -25.01 -9.55
C ILE A 129 5.35 -24.45 -8.55
N ALA A 130 6.35 -25.24 -8.15
CA ALA A 130 7.38 -24.80 -7.19
C ALA A 130 8.10 -23.54 -7.69
N VAL A 131 8.44 -23.50 -8.98
CA VAL A 131 9.16 -22.38 -9.59
C VAL A 131 8.32 -21.11 -9.58
N GLY A 132 7.04 -21.22 -9.92
CA GLY A 132 6.12 -20.08 -9.91
C GLY A 132 5.92 -19.51 -8.50
N VAL A 133 5.66 -20.38 -7.52
CA VAL A 133 5.43 -19.97 -6.12
C VAL A 133 6.71 -19.38 -5.51
N GLU A 134 7.86 -19.99 -5.75
CA GLU A 134 9.14 -19.47 -5.26
C GLU A 134 9.43 -18.06 -5.79
N GLU A 135 9.21 -17.83 -7.09
CA GLU A 135 9.42 -16.50 -7.67
C GLU A 135 8.42 -15.47 -7.16
N ALA A 136 7.14 -15.84 -7.02
CA ALA A 136 6.15 -14.93 -6.46
C ALA A 136 6.50 -14.48 -5.03
N VAL A 137 6.99 -15.42 -4.21
CA VAL A 137 7.50 -15.12 -2.86
C VAL A 137 8.71 -14.17 -2.93
N LYS A 138 9.68 -14.41 -3.82
CA LYS A 138 10.84 -13.53 -3.99
C LYS A 138 10.45 -12.11 -4.41
N VAL A 139 9.49 -11.96 -5.32
CA VAL A 139 8.99 -10.64 -5.75
C VAL A 139 8.44 -9.86 -4.57
N LEU A 140 7.66 -10.49 -3.68
CA LEU A 140 7.18 -9.85 -2.45
C LEU A 140 8.32 -9.55 -1.47
N GLN A 141 9.26 -10.48 -1.25
CA GLN A 141 10.39 -10.24 -0.35
C GLN A 141 11.24 -9.02 -0.76
N ASN A 142 11.38 -8.80 -2.06
CA ASN A 142 12.23 -7.73 -2.59
C ASN A 142 11.52 -6.38 -2.71
N GLY A 143 10.19 -6.35 -2.77
CA GLY A 143 9.42 -5.13 -3.07
C GLY A 143 8.37 -4.72 -2.05
N SER A 144 8.00 -5.60 -1.11
CA SER A 144 6.87 -5.36 -0.20
C SER A 144 7.14 -4.18 0.74
N ASP A 145 6.11 -3.38 0.98
CA ASP A 145 6.08 -2.38 2.04
C ASP A 145 5.57 -3.02 3.34
N PRO A 146 6.25 -2.85 4.49
CA PRO A 146 5.72 -3.29 5.77
C PRO A 146 4.38 -2.66 6.17
N ALA A 147 4.01 -1.52 5.58
CA ALA A 147 2.72 -0.88 5.80
C ALA A 147 1.61 -1.36 4.83
N HIS A 148 1.91 -2.27 3.92
CA HIS A 148 0.96 -2.82 2.95
C HIS A 148 0.64 -4.28 3.29
N GLU A 149 -0.57 -4.71 2.93
CA GLU A 149 -1.03 -6.09 3.05
C GLU A 149 -0.53 -6.90 1.83
N PRO A 150 0.36 -7.88 2.01
CA PRO A 150 0.90 -8.66 0.90
C PRO A 150 -0.07 -9.78 0.49
N ILE A 151 -0.20 -10.05 -0.81
CA ILE A 151 -1.04 -11.13 -1.33
C ILE A 151 -0.44 -11.76 -2.58
N ILE A 152 -0.55 -13.09 -2.70
CA ILE A 152 -0.30 -13.81 -3.95
C ILE A 152 -1.64 -14.34 -4.46
N VAL A 153 -1.99 -14.04 -5.71
CA VAL A 153 -3.16 -14.61 -6.38
C VAL A 153 -2.69 -15.47 -7.54
N MET A 154 -2.88 -16.78 -7.41
CA MET A 154 -2.42 -17.79 -8.35
C MET A 154 -3.57 -18.28 -9.24
N LEU A 155 -3.33 -18.40 -10.54
CA LEU A 155 -4.27 -18.97 -11.51
C LEU A 155 -3.62 -20.12 -12.27
N ALA A 156 -4.15 -21.33 -12.10
CA ALA A 156 -3.56 -22.56 -12.64
C ALA A 156 -4.59 -23.71 -12.73
N ASP A 157 -4.19 -24.83 -13.32
CA ASP A 157 -4.94 -26.09 -13.28
C ASP A 157 -4.41 -27.12 -12.25
N GLY A 158 -3.31 -26.77 -11.56
CA GLY A 158 -2.76 -27.52 -10.43
C GLY A 158 -1.98 -28.78 -10.78
N ASN A 159 -1.64 -29.00 -12.07
CA ASN A 159 -0.89 -30.18 -12.48
C ASN A 159 0.55 -29.81 -12.90
N ASN A 160 1.53 -30.51 -12.34
CA ASN A 160 2.90 -30.46 -12.84
C ASN A 160 3.05 -31.34 -14.09
N ASP A 161 3.89 -30.89 -15.01
CA ASP A 161 4.31 -31.62 -16.21
C ASP A 161 5.80 -31.37 -16.42
N PHE A 162 6.65 -32.34 -16.14
CA PHE A 162 8.10 -32.13 -16.14
C PHE A 162 8.74 -32.51 -17.46
N ASN A 163 9.83 -31.83 -17.80
CA ASN A 163 10.66 -32.21 -18.92
C ASN A 163 11.55 -33.41 -18.56
N ASP A 164 11.20 -34.60 -19.07
CA ASP A 164 11.96 -35.84 -18.87
C ASP A 164 13.47 -35.70 -19.16
N ALA A 165 13.85 -34.84 -20.11
CA ALA A 165 15.26 -34.63 -20.48
C ALA A 165 16.09 -33.93 -19.38
N THR A 166 15.44 -33.24 -18.45
CA THR A 166 16.10 -32.52 -17.35
C THR A 166 16.37 -33.41 -16.13
N GLY A 167 15.71 -34.57 -16.05
CA GLY A 167 15.73 -35.42 -14.85
C GLY A 167 15.00 -34.79 -13.65
N ARG A 168 14.25 -33.71 -13.86
CA ARG A 168 13.41 -33.08 -12.83
C ARG A 168 12.33 -34.05 -12.36
N THR A 169 12.21 -34.20 -11.05
CA THR A 169 11.24 -35.12 -10.43
C THR A 169 10.23 -34.38 -9.55
N GLN A 170 9.04 -34.98 -9.36
CA GLN A 170 8.02 -34.47 -8.46
C GLN A 170 8.54 -34.26 -7.04
N SER A 171 9.35 -35.20 -6.52
CA SER A 171 9.89 -35.09 -5.15
C SER A 171 10.83 -33.89 -4.96
N GLN A 172 11.52 -33.44 -6.00
CA GLN A 172 12.36 -32.24 -5.91
C GLN A 172 11.49 -30.97 -5.95
N SER A 173 10.47 -30.95 -6.83
CA SER A 173 9.46 -29.88 -6.88
C SER A 173 8.72 -29.74 -5.55
N ASP A 174 8.28 -30.83 -4.95
CA ASP A 174 7.59 -30.81 -3.66
C ASP A 174 8.47 -30.23 -2.52
N ALA A 175 9.78 -30.54 -2.53
CA ALA A 175 10.71 -30.04 -1.52
C ALA A 175 10.95 -28.52 -1.64
N GLU A 176 11.10 -28.03 -2.87
CA GLU A 176 11.26 -26.60 -3.16
C GLU A 176 9.97 -25.84 -2.87
N LEU A 177 8.82 -26.38 -3.30
CA LEU A 177 7.50 -25.82 -3.02
C LEU A 177 7.27 -25.71 -1.51
N LYS A 178 7.57 -26.76 -0.75
CA LYS A 178 7.47 -26.73 0.71
C LYS A 178 8.30 -25.60 1.32
N THR A 179 9.53 -25.41 0.85
CA THR A 179 10.42 -24.33 1.33
C THR A 179 9.84 -22.95 1.01
N ALA A 180 9.27 -22.78 -0.19
CA ALA A 180 8.61 -21.55 -0.61
C ALA A 180 7.35 -21.26 0.24
N LEU A 181 6.53 -22.28 0.53
CA LEU A 181 5.34 -22.16 1.38
C LEU A 181 5.69 -21.83 2.83
N GLU A 182 6.72 -22.46 3.39
CA GLU A 182 7.22 -22.12 4.74
C GLU A 182 7.70 -20.66 4.79
N THR A 183 8.36 -20.20 3.73
CA THR A 183 8.80 -18.81 3.61
C THR A 183 7.62 -17.85 3.47
N ALA A 184 6.63 -18.18 2.65
CA ALA A 184 5.40 -17.41 2.49
C ALA A 184 4.66 -17.28 3.82
N LYS A 185 4.44 -18.41 4.51
CA LYS A 185 3.78 -18.45 5.83
C LYS A 185 4.54 -17.62 6.86
N LYS A 186 5.87 -17.72 6.91
CA LYS A 186 6.71 -16.98 7.86
C LYS A 186 6.63 -15.46 7.65
N ASN A 187 6.55 -15.02 6.39
CA ASN A 187 6.49 -13.59 6.06
C ASN A 187 5.05 -13.06 5.95
N GLY A 188 4.03 -13.90 6.23
CA GLY A 188 2.63 -13.49 6.16
C GLY A 188 2.14 -13.25 4.73
N TYR A 189 2.61 -14.03 3.75
CA TYR A 189 2.19 -13.93 2.35
C TYR A 189 1.12 -14.98 2.03
N PRO A 190 -0.18 -14.68 2.20
CA PRO A 190 -1.25 -15.60 1.84
C PRO A 190 -1.29 -15.83 0.33
N ILE A 191 -1.48 -17.10 -0.06
CA ILE A 191 -1.65 -17.51 -1.45
C ILE A 191 -3.11 -17.87 -1.66
N TYR A 192 -3.81 -17.11 -2.51
CA TYR A 192 -5.14 -17.45 -2.98
C TYR A 192 -5.04 -18.12 -4.33
N THR A 193 -5.71 -19.25 -4.53
CA THR A 193 -5.66 -19.97 -5.80
C THR A 193 -7.01 -19.95 -6.51
N ILE A 194 -7.02 -19.67 -7.81
CA ILE A 194 -8.19 -19.82 -8.69
C ILE A 194 -7.88 -20.93 -9.69
N GLY A 195 -8.48 -22.10 -9.45
CA GLY A 195 -8.35 -23.28 -10.28
C GLY A 195 -9.19 -23.19 -11.55
N LEU A 196 -8.58 -23.33 -12.73
CA LEU A 196 -9.28 -23.31 -14.02
C LEU A 196 -9.58 -24.73 -14.49
N ASN A 197 -10.86 -25.01 -14.77
CA ASN A 197 -11.35 -26.38 -14.92
C ASN A 197 -12.11 -26.65 -16.23
N ALA A 198 -11.83 -25.92 -17.31
CA ALA A 198 -12.59 -26.06 -18.57
C ALA A 198 -12.48 -27.45 -19.24
N ASP A 199 -11.52 -28.29 -18.84
CA ASP A 199 -11.34 -29.65 -19.34
C ASP A 199 -11.64 -30.75 -18.31
N GLY A 200 -12.05 -30.39 -17.09
CA GLY A 200 -12.39 -31.32 -16.01
C GLY A 200 -11.18 -31.98 -15.32
N LYS A 201 -9.95 -31.52 -15.59
CA LYS A 201 -8.71 -32.12 -15.04
C LYS A 201 -8.05 -31.29 -13.94
N LEU A 202 -8.77 -30.33 -13.37
CA LEU A 202 -8.26 -29.51 -12.28
C LEU A 202 -7.83 -30.36 -11.09
N ASN A 203 -6.58 -30.20 -10.64
CA ASN A 203 -6.10 -30.75 -9.39
C ASN A 203 -6.48 -29.83 -8.23
N LYS A 204 -7.74 -29.94 -7.79
CA LYS A 204 -8.31 -29.10 -6.73
C LYS A 204 -7.55 -29.22 -5.40
N GLN A 205 -7.13 -30.43 -5.05
CA GLN A 205 -6.46 -30.68 -3.77
C GLN A 205 -5.11 -29.96 -3.71
N SER A 206 -4.30 -30.06 -4.77
CA SER A 206 -3.00 -29.39 -4.80
C SER A 206 -3.12 -27.88 -4.59
N LEU A 207 -4.09 -27.22 -5.25
CA LEU A 207 -4.31 -25.78 -5.08
C LEU A 207 -4.88 -25.41 -3.70
N ALA A 208 -5.76 -26.25 -3.14
CA ALA A 208 -6.26 -26.08 -1.79
C ALA A 208 -5.13 -26.16 -0.75
N ASP A 209 -4.23 -27.14 -0.88
CA ASP A 209 -3.09 -27.32 0.03
C ASP A 209 -2.15 -26.10 0.04
N LEU A 210 -1.96 -25.42 -1.09
CA LEU A 210 -1.18 -24.17 -1.17
C LEU A 210 -1.84 -23.05 -0.37
N SER A 211 -3.15 -22.89 -0.55
CA SER A 211 -3.93 -21.83 0.08
C SER A 211 -4.02 -22.04 1.59
N ASP A 212 -4.34 -23.26 2.02
CA ASP A 212 -4.53 -23.60 3.44
C ASP A 212 -3.24 -23.43 4.25
N GLN A 213 -2.09 -23.78 3.68
CA GLN A 213 -0.79 -23.67 4.36
C GLN A 213 -0.35 -22.22 4.59
N THR A 214 -0.83 -21.28 3.76
CA THR A 214 -0.42 -19.87 3.77
C THR A 214 -1.49 -18.93 4.31
N GLY A 215 -2.69 -19.43 4.64
CA GLY A 215 -3.80 -18.64 5.15
C GLY A 215 -4.66 -17.97 4.07
N GLY A 216 -4.51 -18.39 2.81
CA GLY A 216 -5.39 -17.98 1.71
C GLY A 216 -6.62 -18.87 1.55
N LYS A 217 -7.31 -18.73 0.42
CA LYS A 217 -8.47 -19.56 0.05
C LYS A 217 -8.36 -20.05 -1.38
N ALA A 218 -8.84 -21.27 -1.62
CA ALA A 218 -8.92 -21.87 -2.93
C ALA A 218 -10.31 -21.76 -3.54
N PHE A 219 -10.35 -21.40 -4.81
CA PHE A 219 -11.53 -21.27 -5.64
C PHE A 219 -11.34 -22.10 -6.92
N SER A 220 -12.44 -22.40 -7.61
CA SER A 220 -12.37 -23.01 -8.93
C SER A 220 -13.48 -22.50 -9.83
N THR A 221 -13.20 -22.32 -11.11
CA THR A 221 -14.19 -21.93 -12.10
C THR A 221 -13.83 -22.46 -13.49
N ASP A 222 -14.85 -22.64 -14.32
CA ASP A 222 -14.75 -22.83 -15.77
C ASP A 222 -15.43 -21.70 -16.56
N SER A 223 -15.92 -20.67 -15.87
CA SER A 223 -16.69 -19.56 -16.44
C SER A 223 -16.13 -18.19 -15.99
N PRO A 224 -15.91 -17.25 -16.93
CA PRO A 224 -15.58 -15.87 -16.56
C PRO A 224 -16.70 -15.16 -15.76
N ASP A 225 -17.92 -15.72 -15.73
CA ASP A 225 -19.05 -15.15 -14.98
C ASP A 225 -18.88 -15.31 -13.45
N ASP A 226 -18.08 -16.27 -12.98
CA ASP A 226 -17.87 -16.50 -11.54
C ASP A 226 -16.78 -15.57 -10.96
N LEU A 227 -15.92 -15.00 -11.82
CA LEU A 227 -14.75 -14.21 -11.41
C LEU A 227 -15.09 -13.03 -10.51
N PRO A 228 -16.13 -12.22 -10.78
CA PRO A 228 -16.46 -11.11 -9.89
C PRO A 228 -16.76 -11.53 -8.46
N GLN A 229 -17.46 -12.65 -8.27
CA GLN A 229 -17.75 -13.16 -6.94
C GLN A 229 -16.47 -13.68 -6.27
N ILE A 230 -15.70 -14.52 -6.98
CA ILE A 230 -14.44 -15.08 -6.47
C ILE A 230 -13.48 -13.97 -6.04
N LEU A 231 -13.27 -12.95 -6.88
CA LEU A 231 -12.38 -11.85 -6.56
C LEU A 231 -12.91 -10.99 -5.41
N SER A 232 -14.23 -10.73 -5.37
CA SER A 232 -14.83 -10.03 -4.22
C SER A 232 -14.63 -10.78 -2.91
N GLU A 233 -14.72 -12.11 -2.92
CA GLU A 233 -14.45 -12.96 -1.76
C GLU A 233 -12.96 -12.96 -1.38
N ILE A 234 -12.04 -12.91 -2.34
CA ILE A 234 -10.59 -12.75 -2.08
C ILE A 234 -10.34 -11.42 -1.37
N PHE A 235 -10.80 -10.29 -1.93
CA PHE A 235 -10.61 -8.98 -1.33
C PHE A 235 -11.26 -8.90 0.05
N ALA A 236 -12.49 -9.40 0.20
CA ALA A 236 -13.19 -9.40 1.48
C ALA A 236 -12.46 -10.24 2.53
N SER A 237 -12.01 -11.45 2.17
CA SER A 237 -11.27 -12.31 3.08
C SER A 237 -9.90 -11.73 3.46
N HIS A 238 -9.21 -11.09 2.52
CA HIS A 238 -7.86 -10.60 2.73
C HIS A 238 -7.84 -9.30 3.55
N LEU A 239 -8.72 -8.35 3.21
CA LEU A 239 -8.84 -7.06 3.89
C LEU A 239 -9.80 -7.07 5.10
N LYS A 240 -10.24 -8.27 5.54
CA LYS A 240 -11.18 -8.46 6.65
C LYS A 240 -12.48 -7.65 6.46
N LEU A 241 -12.98 -7.61 5.24
CA LEU A 241 -14.23 -6.95 4.85
C LEU A 241 -15.35 -7.99 4.76
N LYS A 242 -16.60 -7.51 4.70
CA LYS A 242 -17.77 -8.34 4.41
C LYS A 242 -18.33 -7.92 3.06
N VAL A 243 -18.62 -8.91 2.21
CA VAL A 243 -19.35 -8.65 0.97
C VAL A 243 -20.78 -8.29 1.35
N VAL A 244 -21.23 -7.09 0.96
CA VAL A 244 -22.60 -6.65 1.18
C VAL A 244 -23.40 -7.01 -0.08
N PRO A 245 -24.24 -8.05 -0.04
CA PRO A 245 -25.07 -8.40 -1.17
C PRO A 245 -26.11 -7.31 -1.36
N VAL A 246 -26.29 -6.87 -2.60
CA VAL A 246 -27.39 -6.00 -2.99
C VAL A 246 -28.38 -6.78 -3.85
N GLN A 247 -29.64 -6.34 -3.82
CA GLN A 247 -30.75 -7.03 -4.46
C GLN A 247 -30.44 -7.37 -5.93
N SER A 248 -30.43 -8.67 -6.25
CA SER A 248 -30.39 -9.14 -7.63
C SER A 248 -31.65 -8.70 -8.38
N ILE A 249 -31.48 -8.23 -9.62
CA ILE A 249 -32.61 -7.82 -10.47
C ILE A 249 -32.64 -8.65 -11.74
N THR A 250 -33.85 -9.01 -12.18
CA THR A 250 -34.06 -9.45 -13.57
C THR A 250 -34.35 -8.22 -14.41
N ALA A 251 -33.52 -7.96 -15.41
CA ALA A 251 -33.65 -6.80 -16.26
C ALA A 251 -34.92 -6.88 -17.11
N ASN A 252 -35.63 -5.76 -17.25
CA ASN A 252 -36.84 -5.65 -18.07
C ASN A 252 -36.65 -4.77 -19.32
N GLY A 253 -35.40 -4.34 -19.60
CA GLY A 253 -35.06 -3.43 -20.69
C GLY A 253 -35.22 -1.94 -20.37
N SER A 254 -35.70 -1.59 -19.18
CA SER A 254 -35.77 -0.22 -18.66
C SER A 254 -34.80 -0.02 -17.50
N TYR A 255 -34.66 1.22 -17.03
CA TYR A 255 -33.89 1.48 -15.81
C TYR A 255 -34.64 0.96 -14.60
N GLN A 256 -33.94 0.20 -13.76
CA GLN A 256 -34.41 -0.31 -12.48
C GLN A 256 -33.49 0.24 -11.39
N ASP A 257 -34.10 0.78 -10.35
CA ASP A 257 -33.39 1.44 -9.27
C ASP A 257 -33.01 0.44 -8.19
N VAL A 258 -31.78 0.58 -7.70
CA VAL A 258 -31.20 -0.22 -6.63
C VAL A 258 -30.56 0.74 -5.63
N THR A 259 -30.87 0.58 -4.35
CA THR A 259 -30.28 1.39 -3.29
C THR A 259 -28.95 0.78 -2.85
N VAL A 260 -27.92 1.62 -2.80
CA VAL A 260 -26.58 1.32 -2.30
C VAL A 260 -26.37 2.16 -1.05
N ASN A 261 -26.38 1.54 0.13
CA ASN A 261 -26.15 2.24 1.38
C ASN A 261 -24.64 2.30 1.68
N VAL A 262 -24.06 3.50 1.74
CA VAL A 262 -22.70 3.74 2.23
C VAL A 262 -22.82 3.94 3.75
N PRO A 263 -22.31 3.01 4.57
CA PRO A 263 -22.68 2.95 5.98
C PRO A 263 -22.19 4.17 6.76
N ASN A 264 -21.00 4.66 6.43
CA ASN A 264 -20.36 5.70 7.21
C ASN A 264 -19.32 6.51 6.41
N GLY A 265 -18.86 7.65 6.96
CA GLY A 265 -17.94 8.58 6.29
C GLY A 265 -16.48 8.14 6.21
N SER A 266 -16.10 6.99 6.76
CA SER A 266 -14.73 6.45 6.72
C SER A 266 -14.48 5.52 5.54
N VAL A 267 -15.50 5.29 4.70
CA VAL A 267 -15.35 4.57 3.43
C VAL A 267 -14.42 5.36 2.50
N LEU A 268 -13.25 4.80 2.21
CA LEU A 268 -12.30 5.39 1.26
C LEU A 268 -12.66 5.04 -0.17
N GLU A 269 -13.09 3.81 -0.42
CA GLU A 269 -13.51 3.35 -1.73
C GLU A 269 -14.71 2.40 -1.59
N ALA A 270 -15.71 2.54 -2.47
CA ALA A 270 -16.78 1.57 -2.62
C ALA A 270 -16.68 0.90 -4.00
N ASN A 271 -16.40 -0.40 -4.00
CA ASN A 271 -16.39 -1.24 -5.19
C ASN A 271 -17.78 -1.85 -5.40
N ILE A 272 -18.47 -1.41 -6.45
CA ILE A 272 -19.78 -1.93 -6.86
C ILE A 272 -19.57 -2.80 -8.10
N SER A 273 -19.57 -4.10 -7.88
CA SER A 273 -19.46 -5.11 -8.93
C SER A 273 -20.85 -5.44 -9.47
N ILE A 274 -21.10 -5.12 -10.74
CA ILE A 274 -22.35 -5.43 -11.46
C ILE A 274 -22.07 -6.58 -12.41
N MET A 275 -22.61 -7.75 -12.10
CA MET A 275 -22.43 -8.99 -12.85
C MET A 275 -23.64 -9.21 -13.76
N SER A 276 -23.40 -9.50 -15.04
CA SER A 276 -24.46 -9.69 -16.04
C SER A 276 -23.91 -10.45 -17.23
N ALA A 277 -24.70 -11.36 -17.81
CA ALA A 277 -24.29 -12.07 -19.02
C ALA A 277 -24.22 -11.15 -20.25
N GLN A 278 -24.87 -9.99 -20.18
CA GLN A 278 -24.90 -8.96 -21.23
C GLN A 278 -24.46 -7.59 -20.71
N PRO A 279 -23.98 -6.68 -21.57
CA PRO A 279 -23.60 -5.34 -21.17
C PRO A 279 -24.75 -4.56 -20.52
N VAL A 280 -24.43 -3.89 -19.41
CA VAL A 280 -25.36 -3.03 -18.66
C VAL A 280 -25.01 -1.55 -18.80
N THR A 281 -26.00 -0.69 -18.61
CA THR A 281 -25.83 0.76 -18.49
C THR A 281 -26.27 1.22 -17.11
N ALA A 282 -25.40 1.92 -16.39
CA ALA A 282 -25.68 2.45 -15.07
C ALA A 282 -25.85 3.98 -15.09
N LYS A 283 -26.69 4.50 -14.20
CA LYS A 283 -26.73 5.89 -13.75
C LYS A 283 -26.61 5.91 -12.24
N LEU A 284 -25.99 6.95 -11.71
CA LEU A 284 -25.78 7.10 -10.27
C LEU A 284 -26.33 8.44 -9.80
N THR A 285 -26.95 8.42 -8.64
CA THR A 285 -27.42 9.62 -7.92
C THR A 285 -26.88 9.55 -6.50
N ASP A 286 -26.31 10.66 -6.02
CA ASP A 286 -25.77 10.76 -4.67
C ASP A 286 -26.89 10.88 -3.61
N PRO A 287 -26.55 10.78 -2.30
CA PRO A 287 -27.54 10.88 -1.22
C PRO A 287 -28.27 12.22 -1.15
N SER A 288 -27.74 13.27 -1.79
CA SER A 288 -28.40 14.58 -1.90
C SER A 288 -29.44 14.64 -3.02
N GLY A 289 -29.55 13.59 -3.85
CA GLY A 289 -30.44 13.52 -4.99
C GLY A 289 -29.83 14.09 -6.29
N LYS A 290 -28.53 14.40 -6.31
CA LYS A 290 -27.85 14.94 -7.49
C LYS A 290 -27.29 13.81 -8.36
N SER A 291 -27.47 13.92 -9.67
CA SER A 291 -26.92 12.95 -10.62
C SER A 291 -25.40 13.06 -10.70
N VAL A 292 -24.72 11.91 -10.68
CA VAL A 292 -23.27 11.77 -10.76
C VAL A 292 -22.89 11.16 -12.11
N ALA A 293 -21.86 11.74 -12.74
CA ALA A 293 -21.37 11.28 -14.03
C ALA A 293 -20.53 9.99 -13.90
N ILE A 294 -20.67 9.11 -14.88
CA ILE A 294 -19.94 7.84 -14.96
C ILE A 294 -19.29 7.72 -16.36
N PRO A 295 -17.95 7.66 -16.47
CA PRO A 295 -16.97 7.89 -15.40
C PRO A 295 -16.85 9.38 -15.03
N SER A 296 -16.22 9.66 -13.90
CA SER A 296 -15.82 10.99 -13.43
C SER A 296 -14.51 10.90 -12.62
N SER A 297 -14.05 12.01 -12.03
CA SER A 297 -12.89 12.00 -11.11
C SER A 297 -13.14 11.16 -9.86
N ASP A 298 -14.40 11.08 -9.42
CA ASP A 298 -14.79 10.47 -8.15
C ASP A 298 -15.48 9.11 -8.37
N VAL A 299 -15.77 8.77 -9.64
CA VAL A 299 -16.40 7.49 -10.03
C VAL A 299 -15.66 6.90 -11.21
N LEU A 300 -14.87 5.87 -10.95
CA LEU A 300 -14.18 5.10 -11.97
C LEU A 300 -15.09 3.98 -12.50
N LEU A 301 -14.94 3.67 -13.78
CA LEU A 301 -15.70 2.61 -14.46
C LEU A 301 -14.73 1.69 -15.19
N SER A 302 -14.74 0.42 -14.82
CA SER A 302 -14.11 -0.66 -15.56
C SER A 302 -15.17 -1.58 -16.13
N LYS A 303 -14.94 -2.11 -17.34
CA LYS A 303 -15.87 -2.99 -18.04
C LYS A 303 -15.13 -4.17 -18.66
N SER A 304 -15.74 -5.34 -18.58
CA SER A 304 -15.41 -6.50 -19.42
C SER A 304 -16.69 -7.01 -20.09
N LYS A 305 -16.62 -8.19 -20.70
CA LYS A 305 -17.77 -8.89 -21.29
C LYS A 305 -18.77 -9.37 -20.25
N THR A 306 -18.31 -9.68 -19.04
CA THR A 306 -19.10 -10.37 -17.99
C THR A 306 -19.37 -9.52 -16.75
N TYR A 307 -18.77 -8.32 -16.66
CA TYR A 307 -18.98 -7.42 -15.53
C TYR A 307 -18.81 -5.93 -15.89
N SER A 308 -19.42 -5.08 -15.06
CA SER A 308 -19.11 -3.66 -14.94
C SER A 308 -18.78 -3.35 -13.49
N LEU A 309 -17.60 -2.76 -13.25
CA LEU A 309 -17.15 -2.37 -11.92
C LEU A 309 -17.21 -0.84 -11.81
N LEU A 310 -18.00 -0.34 -10.87
CA LEU A 310 -17.98 1.06 -10.47
C LEU A 310 -17.17 1.20 -9.18
N LYS A 311 -16.18 2.08 -9.19
CA LYS A 311 -15.41 2.42 -7.99
C LYS A 311 -15.70 3.87 -7.62
N LEU A 312 -16.34 4.07 -6.48
CA LEU A 312 -16.58 5.40 -5.92
C LEU A 312 -15.42 5.74 -4.98
N LEU A 313 -14.80 6.90 -5.18
CA LEU A 313 -13.71 7.41 -4.35
C LEU A 313 -14.27 8.35 -3.29
N SER A 314 -13.97 8.07 -2.03
CA SER A 314 -14.44 8.80 -0.84
C SER A 314 -15.93 9.15 -0.90
N PRO A 315 -16.83 8.16 -1.08
CA PRO A 315 -18.25 8.42 -1.24
C PRO A 315 -18.86 9.06 0.01
N GLN A 316 -19.85 9.93 -0.19
CA GLN A 316 -20.68 10.45 0.89
C GLN A 316 -21.43 9.32 1.58
N GLN A 317 -21.51 9.36 2.92
CA GLN A 317 -22.36 8.48 3.71
C GLN A 317 -23.84 8.63 3.31
N GLY A 318 -24.56 7.52 3.28
CA GLY A 318 -26.00 7.48 3.04
C GLY A 318 -26.42 6.66 1.82
N ASP A 319 -27.68 6.82 1.43
CA ASP A 319 -28.30 6.04 0.36
C ASP A 319 -27.98 6.62 -1.01
N TRP A 320 -27.13 5.93 -1.76
CA TRP A 320 -26.89 6.15 -3.17
C TRP A 320 -27.93 5.40 -4.00
N LYS A 321 -28.38 6.02 -5.08
CA LYS A 321 -29.33 5.41 -6.01
C LYS A 321 -28.63 5.02 -7.30
N LEU A 322 -28.52 3.71 -7.52
CA LEU A 322 -27.94 3.09 -8.70
C LEU A 322 -29.06 2.63 -9.64
N SER A 323 -29.24 3.32 -10.77
CA SER A 323 -30.24 2.94 -11.78
C SER A 323 -29.57 2.14 -12.90
N ILE A 324 -29.96 0.88 -13.06
CA ILE A 324 -29.35 -0.05 -14.02
C ILE A 324 -30.32 -0.40 -15.12
N LYS A 325 -29.84 -0.39 -16.36
CA LYS A 325 -30.55 -0.88 -17.55
C LYS A 325 -29.76 -2.02 -18.17
N GLY A 326 -30.34 -3.22 -18.15
CA GLY A 326 -29.81 -4.40 -18.81
C GLY A 326 -30.70 -4.90 -19.94
N VAL A 327 -30.28 -5.98 -20.59
CA VAL A 327 -31.05 -6.68 -21.63
C VAL A 327 -32.23 -7.42 -20.98
N PRO A 328 -33.46 -7.36 -21.54
CA PRO A 328 -34.61 -8.04 -20.96
C PRO A 328 -34.35 -9.53 -20.67
N LYS A 329 -34.78 -9.99 -19.49
CA LYS A 329 -34.59 -11.34 -18.92
C LYS A 329 -33.17 -11.68 -18.46
N ASP A 330 -32.19 -10.79 -18.66
CA ASP A 330 -30.86 -11.00 -18.11
C ASP A 330 -30.89 -10.85 -16.58
N LYS A 331 -30.13 -11.69 -15.89
CA LYS A 331 -29.99 -11.64 -14.43
C LYS A 331 -28.81 -10.75 -14.11
N ILE A 332 -29.05 -9.74 -13.28
CA ILE A 332 -28.02 -8.81 -12.82
C ILE A 332 -27.83 -9.00 -11.33
N ASP A 333 -26.64 -9.43 -10.96
CA ASP A 333 -26.21 -9.57 -9.57
C ASP A 333 -25.30 -8.40 -9.20
N ILE A 334 -25.48 -7.81 -8.02
CA ILE A 334 -24.75 -6.62 -7.59
C ILE A 334 -24.13 -6.88 -6.22
N ASN A 335 -22.82 -6.82 -6.16
CA ASN A 335 -22.04 -7.02 -4.93
C ASN A 335 -21.28 -5.76 -4.57
N LEU A 336 -21.22 -5.46 -3.28
CA LEU A 336 -20.51 -4.28 -2.77
C LEU A 336 -19.44 -4.69 -1.78
N VAL A 337 -18.28 -4.06 -1.94
CA VAL A 337 -17.15 -4.18 -1.02
C VAL A 337 -16.66 -2.76 -0.73
N PHE A 338 -16.60 -2.42 0.56
CA PHE A 338 -16.15 -1.12 1.04
C PHE A 338 -14.75 -1.24 1.62
N ASN A 339 -13.84 -0.36 1.19
CA ASN A 339 -12.50 -0.26 1.75
C ASN A 339 -12.47 0.84 2.82
N TYR A 340 -11.83 0.53 3.95
CA TYR A 340 -11.73 1.40 5.12
C TYR A 340 -10.27 1.51 5.57
N ASP A 341 -9.92 2.69 6.06
CA ASP A 341 -8.67 2.93 6.80
C ASP A 341 -9.03 3.05 8.29
N LEU A 342 -9.16 1.88 8.91
CA LEU A 342 -9.51 1.72 10.30
C LEU A 342 -8.67 0.58 10.90
N GLU A 343 -8.05 0.85 12.03
CA GLU A 343 -7.36 -0.11 12.88
C GLU A 343 -8.10 -0.22 14.21
N LEU A 344 -7.92 -1.31 14.93
CA LEU A 344 -8.51 -1.54 16.24
C LEU A 344 -7.38 -1.84 17.21
N GLU A 345 -7.26 -1.07 18.29
CA GLU A 345 -6.18 -1.25 19.27
C GLU A 345 -6.76 -1.45 20.66
N ILE A 346 -6.13 -2.32 21.45
CA ILE A 346 -6.38 -2.46 22.89
C ILE A 346 -5.51 -1.44 23.63
N ASP A 347 -6.08 -0.74 24.60
CA ASP A 347 -5.33 0.17 25.46
C ASP A 347 -4.22 -0.57 26.22
N ALA A 348 -3.09 0.12 26.43
CA ALA A 348 -1.97 -0.46 27.16
C ALA A 348 -2.39 -0.92 28.57
N LEU A 349 -2.22 -2.21 28.85
CA LEU A 349 -2.53 -2.77 30.16
C LEU A 349 -1.52 -2.29 31.22
N PRO A 350 -1.94 -2.07 32.48
CA PRO A 350 -1.04 -1.59 33.54
C PRO A 350 0.13 -2.53 33.85
N THR A 351 -0.04 -3.83 33.61
CA THR A 351 0.94 -4.89 33.85
C THR A 351 0.68 -6.03 32.87
N ALA A 352 1.70 -6.86 32.61
CA ALA A 352 1.55 -8.11 31.86
C ALA A 352 1.43 -9.34 32.80
N THR A 353 1.60 -9.13 34.11
CA THR A 353 1.58 -10.21 35.11
C THR A 353 0.41 -10.03 36.08
N TYR A 354 -0.37 -11.09 36.24
CA TYR A 354 -1.58 -11.15 37.03
C TYR A 354 -1.59 -12.40 37.93
N LYS A 355 -2.64 -12.57 38.72
CA LYS A 355 -2.90 -13.75 39.57
C LYS A 355 -4.27 -14.33 39.26
N LYS A 356 -4.45 -15.61 39.57
CA LYS A 356 -5.76 -16.26 39.54
C LYS A 356 -6.76 -15.46 40.38
N GLY A 357 -7.91 -15.16 39.78
CA GLY A 357 -8.99 -14.36 40.35
C GLY A 357 -8.90 -12.85 40.04
N ASP A 358 -7.80 -12.38 39.44
CA ASP A 358 -7.71 -10.98 39.01
C ASP A 358 -8.72 -10.70 37.90
N LYS A 359 -9.31 -9.50 37.96
CA LYS A 359 -10.18 -8.96 36.92
C LYS A 359 -9.47 -7.84 36.21
N ILE A 360 -9.39 -7.94 34.90
CA ILE A 360 -8.65 -7.04 34.03
C ILE A 360 -9.66 -6.31 33.16
N ASP A 361 -9.75 -4.99 33.34
CA ASP A 361 -10.56 -4.16 32.46
C ASP A 361 -9.83 -3.95 31.13
N ILE A 362 -10.51 -4.28 30.05
CA ILE A 362 -10.03 -4.17 28.68
C ILE A 362 -10.82 -3.06 28.01
N SER A 363 -10.12 -2.06 27.49
CA SER A 363 -10.67 -1.00 26.65
C SER A 363 -10.00 -1.05 25.28
N SER A 364 -10.77 -0.79 24.23
CA SER A 364 -10.23 -0.74 22.86
C SER A 364 -10.92 0.32 22.03
N HIS A 365 -10.18 0.85 21.06
CA HIS A 365 -10.57 1.98 20.24
C HIS A 365 -10.22 1.76 18.78
N LEU A 366 -11.01 2.37 17.90
CA LEU A 366 -10.68 2.48 16.50
C LEU A 366 -9.69 3.63 16.26
N PHE A 367 -8.77 3.42 15.34
CA PHE A 367 -7.80 4.40 14.87
C PHE A 367 -7.90 4.54 13.36
N ASN A 368 -7.69 5.74 12.85
CA ASN A 368 -7.56 6.03 11.43
C ASN A 368 -6.27 6.83 11.26
N ASN A 369 -5.29 6.32 10.51
CA ASN A 369 -3.99 6.96 10.36
C ASN A 369 -3.29 7.30 11.69
N GLY A 370 -3.39 6.41 12.68
CA GLY A 370 -2.86 6.62 14.04
C GLY A 370 -3.59 7.70 14.86
N ALA A 371 -4.65 8.32 14.33
CA ALA A 371 -5.52 9.19 15.09
C ALA A 371 -6.72 8.40 15.62
N GLN A 372 -6.96 8.48 16.92
CA GLN A 372 -8.09 7.81 17.55
C GLN A 372 -9.42 8.35 16.99
N VAL A 373 -10.28 7.44 16.55
CA VAL A 373 -11.63 7.75 16.09
C VAL A 373 -12.49 8.02 17.31
N THR A 374 -12.94 9.27 17.46
CA THR A 374 -13.76 9.73 18.59
C THR A 374 -15.24 9.93 18.23
N LEU A 375 -15.57 9.84 16.94
CA LEU A 375 -16.92 10.07 16.43
C LEU A 375 -17.83 8.87 16.74
N SER A 376 -18.88 9.09 17.52
CA SER A 376 -19.73 7.99 18.01
C SER A 376 -20.53 7.27 16.92
N ASN A 377 -20.83 7.93 15.80
CA ASN A 377 -21.50 7.31 14.67
C ASN A 377 -20.63 6.25 13.97
N MET A 378 -19.33 6.22 14.21
CA MET A 378 -18.42 5.20 13.67
C MET A 378 -18.50 3.87 14.43
N TYR A 379 -18.93 3.92 15.69
CA TYR A 379 -19.05 2.74 16.53
C TYR A 379 -20.49 2.27 16.63
N GLN A 380 -21.49 3.12 16.39
CA GLN A 380 -22.89 2.89 16.78
C GLN A 380 -23.47 1.53 16.37
N ASP A 381 -23.11 1.02 15.19
CA ASP A 381 -23.64 -0.23 14.64
C ASP A 381 -22.65 -1.41 14.78
N MET A 382 -21.58 -1.25 15.57
CA MET A 382 -20.57 -2.27 15.79
C MET A 382 -20.85 -3.10 17.04
N GLU A 383 -20.65 -4.41 16.89
CA GLU A 383 -20.56 -5.37 17.99
C GLU A 383 -19.10 -5.72 18.24
N ALA A 384 -18.70 -5.88 19.51
CA ALA A 384 -17.33 -6.22 19.85
C ALA A 384 -17.27 -7.39 20.85
N VAL A 385 -16.26 -8.24 20.67
CA VAL A 385 -15.95 -9.36 21.57
C VAL A 385 -14.47 -9.34 21.92
N LEU A 386 -14.16 -9.68 23.16
CA LEU A 386 -12.83 -10.04 23.61
C LEU A 386 -12.63 -11.54 23.42
N LEU A 387 -11.65 -11.90 22.61
CA LEU A 387 -11.17 -13.25 22.39
C LEU A 387 -10.03 -13.51 23.37
N ALA A 388 -10.26 -14.36 24.36
CA ALA A 388 -9.27 -14.74 25.36
C ALA A 388 -8.87 -16.21 25.16
N THR A 389 -7.63 -16.45 24.77
CA THR A 389 -7.09 -17.80 24.55
C THR A 389 -6.16 -18.16 25.71
N ASP A 390 -6.50 -19.21 26.44
CA ASP A 390 -5.58 -19.88 27.35
C ASP A 390 -4.57 -20.68 26.53
N THR A 391 -3.33 -20.21 26.49
CA THR A 391 -2.27 -20.82 25.68
C THR A 391 -1.71 -22.10 26.29
N ASP A 392 -1.99 -22.38 27.56
CA ASP A 392 -1.56 -23.62 28.21
C ASP A 392 -2.52 -24.78 27.86
N THR A 393 -3.82 -24.50 27.79
CA THR A 393 -4.85 -25.51 27.48
C THR A 393 -5.31 -25.49 26.03
N GLY A 394 -5.04 -24.40 25.31
CA GLY A 394 -5.55 -24.13 23.96
C GLY A 394 -7.02 -23.73 23.90
N VAL A 395 -7.67 -23.50 25.04
CA VAL A 395 -9.09 -23.13 25.11
C VAL A 395 -9.26 -21.64 24.85
N ALA A 396 -10.13 -21.29 23.89
CA ALA A 396 -10.52 -19.91 23.62
C ALA A 396 -11.93 -19.62 24.17
N GLU A 397 -12.11 -18.43 24.72
CA GLU A 397 -13.39 -17.89 25.21
C GLU A 397 -13.69 -16.57 24.48
N GLU A 398 -14.94 -16.40 24.02
CA GLU A 398 -15.43 -15.13 23.50
C GLU A 398 -16.27 -14.42 24.57
N ILE A 399 -15.88 -13.19 24.93
CA ILE A 399 -16.53 -12.39 25.96
C ILE A 399 -17.12 -11.14 25.28
N PRO A 400 -18.45 -10.94 25.30
CA PRO A 400 -19.07 -9.73 24.75
C PRO A 400 -18.53 -8.46 25.40
N MET A 401 -18.31 -7.41 24.61
CA MET A 401 -17.87 -6.10 25.08
C MET A 401 -18.98 -5.06 24.91
N ASP A 402 -19.07 -4.14 25.86
CA ASP A 402 -19.97 -3.01 25.84
C ASP A 402 -19.45 -1.93 24.88
N ASN A 403 -20.25 -1.59 23.88
CA ASN A 403 -20.01 -0.46 23.01
C ASN A 403 -20.60 0.81 23.63
N THR A 404 -19.73 1.71 24.09
CA THR A 404 -20.15 2.99 24.69
C THR A 404 -19.94 4.18 23.75
N GLY A 405 -19.86 3.91 22.45
CA GLY A 405 -19.86 4.89 21.36
C GLY A 405 -18.49 5.34 20.91
N ALA A 406 -17.48 5.46 21.78
CA ALA A 406 -16.10 5.76 21.34
C ALA A 406 -15.08 4.76 21.88
N VAL A 407 -15.55 3.69 22.52
CA VAL A 407 -14.73 2.67 23.18
C VAL A 407 -15.55 1.40 23.36
N PHE A 408 -14.91 0.26 23.10
CA PHE A 408 -15.43 -1.04 23.49
C PHE A 408 -14.81 -1.44 24.82
N LYS A 409 -15.63 -1.79 25.79
CA LYS A 409 -15.21 -2.15 27.16
C LYS A 409 -15.61 -3.57 27.51
N GLY A 410 -14.69 -4.31 28.10
CA GLY A 410 -14.95 -5.65 28.63
C GLY A 410 -14.10 -5.91 29.85
N THR A 411 -14.41 -6.98 30.58
CA THR A 411 -13.60 -7.41 31.72
C THR A 411 -13.23 -8.87 31.52
N PHE A 412 -11.93 -9.17 31.61
CA PHE A 412 -11.41 -10.53 31.59
C PHE A 412 -11.10 -10.99 33.02
N GLU A 413 -11.60 -12.16 33.42
CA GLU A 413 -11.27 -12.78 34.71
C GLU A 413 -10.25 -13.90 34.52
N VAL A 414 -9.14 -13.82 35.24
CA VAL A 414 -8.09 -14.83 35.20
C VAL A 414 -8.54 -16.07 35.98
N LYS A 415 -9.10 -17.06 35.28
CA LYS A 415 -9.66 -18.28 35.90
C LYS A 415 -8.59 -19.21 36.47
N ASP A 416 -7.41 -19.28 35.86
CA ASP A 416 -6.32 -20.17 36.25
C ASP A 416 -4.95 -19.49 36.14
N SER A 417 -3.94 -20.09 36.79
CA SER A 417 -2.57 -19.55 36.81
C SER A 417 -1.80 -19.91 35.53
N HIS A 418 -2.35 -19.55 34.37
CA HIS A 418 -1.83 -19.89 33.05
C HIS A 418 -1.31 -18.66 32.28
N ASN A 419 -0.90 -18.86 31.03
CA ASN A 419 -0.60 -17.78 30.09
C ASN A 419 -1.79 -17.56 29.16
N TYR A 420 -2.11 -16.29 28.90
CA TYR A 420 -3.25 -15.93 28.07
C TYR A 420 -2.84 -14.98 26.94
N GLU A 421 -3.50 -15.16 25.79
CA GLU A 421 -3.48 -14.24 24.66
C GLU A 421 -4.85 -13.57 24.54
N LEU A 422 -4.87 -12.24 24.59
CA LEU A 422 -6.07 -11.43 24.50
C LEU A 422 -6.09 -10.68 23.17
N LYS A 423 -7.23 -10.69 22.49
CA LYS A 423 -7.45 -9.97 21.23
C LYS A 423 -8.88 -9.45 21.19
N VAL A 424 -9.11 -8.22 20.74
CA VAL A 424 -10.47 -7.70 20.55
C VAL A 424 -10.84 -7.82 19.08
N ARG A 425 -12.05 -8.30 18.79
CA ARG A 425 -12.67 -8.27 17.46
C ARG A 425 -13.89 -7.37 17.52
N ALA A 426 -13.93 -6.34 16.68
CA ALA A 426 -15.09 -5.49 16.50
C ALA A 426 -15.61 -5.60 15.06
N GLU A 427 -16.91 -5.73 14.88
CA GLU A 427 -17.50 -5.95 13.56
C GLU A 427 -18.84 -5.23 13.38
N GLU A 428 -19.13 -4.88 12.13
CA GLU A 428 -20.45 -4.39 11.69
C GLU A 428 -20.89 -5.15 10.43
N SER A 429 -21.89 -4.63 9.72
CA SER A 429 -22.45 -5.25 8.52
C SER A 429 -21.46 -5.37 7.35
N SER A 430 -20.46 -4.48 7.27
CA SER A 430 -19.63 -4.32 6.08
C SER A 430 -18.14 -4.66 6.27
N PHE A 431 -17.65 -4.75 7.51
CA PHE A 431 -16.29 -5.15 7.82
C PHE A 431 -16.14 -5.68 9.25
N TYR A 432 -14.98 -6.24 9.55
CA TYR A 432 -14.53 -6.46 10.92
C TYR A 432 -13.07 -6.02 11.09
N ARG A 433 -12.68 -5.70 12.32
CA ARG A 433 -11.30 -5.41 12.71
C ARG A 433 -10.93 -6.26 13.92
N GLU A 434 -9.67 -6.64 13.96
CA GLU A 434 -9.08 -7.33 15.09
C GLU A 434 -7.88 -6.54 15.56
N SER A 435 -7.69 -6.47 16.88
CA SER A 435 -6.49 -5.89 17.46
C SER A 435 -5.28 -6.79 17.33
N ASP A 436 -4.12 -6.22 17.62
CA ASP A 436 -2.95 -7.01 17.96
C ASP A 436 -3.19 -7.87 19.22
N ILE A 437 -2.43 -8.95 19.32
CA ILE A 437 -2.48 -9.88 20.45
C ILE A 437 -1.73 -9.27 21.64
N VAL A 438 -2.44 -9.13 22.76
CA VAL A 438 -1.86 -8.76 24.06
C VAL A 438 -1.60 -10.02 24.87
N LYS A 439 -0.36 -10.24 25.29
CA LYS A 439 0.05 -11.42 26.07
C LYS A 439 0.10 -11.08 27.55
N ILE A 440 -0.55 -11.90 28.38
CA ILE A 440 -0.50 -11.79 29.83
C ILE A 440 -0.16 -13.14 30.48
N SER A 441 0.41 -13.10 31.68
CA SER A 441 0.79 -14.30 32.45
C SER A 441 0.26 -14.25 33.87
N ALA A 442 -0.32 -15.36 34.32
CA ALA A 442 -0.75 -15.59 35.69
C ALA A 442 0.08 -16.67 36.42
N LYS A 443 1.18 -17.14 35.82
CA LYS A 443 2.06 -18.16 36.40
C LYS A 443 2.86 -17.59 37.57
N SER A 444 2.85 -18.32 38.69
CA SER A 444 3.69 -18.00 39.85
C SER A 444 5.17 -18.15 39.48
N GLY A 445 5.89 -17.04 39.33
CA GLY A 445 7.32 -17.01 39.00
C GLY A 445 7.69 -16.32 37.69
N ALA A 446 6.74 -15.70 36.97
CA ALA A 446 7.02 -14.84 35.82
C ALA A 446 7.66 -13.50 36.24
N ALA A 447 8.85 -13.57 36.83
CA ALA A 447 9.75 -12.43 36.94
C ALA A 447 10.52 -12.29 35.62
N GLY A 448 10.12 -11.30 34.82
CA GLY A 448 10.99 -10.59 33.88
C GLY A 448 11.62 -11.39 32.75
N THR A 449 10.93 -11.44 31.61
CA THR A 449 11.60 -11.27 30.30
C THR A 449 10.87 -10.16 29.56
N ALA A 450 11.34 -8.93 29.80
CA ALA A 450 11.07 -7.82 28.91
C ALA A 450 11.68 -8.15 27.54
N GLY A 451 10.84 -8.18 26.51
CA GLY A 451 11.27 -8.13 25.12
C GLY A 451 11.90 -6.76 24.85
N THR A 452 13.22 -6.74 24.71
CA THR A 452 14.06 -5.80 23.95
C THR A 452 13.57 -4.35 23.80
N GLY A 453 13.81 -3.55 24.85
CA GLY A 453 14.14 -2.12 24.73
C GLY A 453 15.60 -1.92 25.12
N THR A 454 16.36 -1.24 24.25
CA THR A 454 17.79 -0.91 24.43
C THR A 454 18.03 -0.10 25.72
N PRO A 455 19.14 -0.32 26.46
CA PRO A 455 19.28 0.19 27.82
C PRO A 455 19.88 1.59 27.87
N THR A 456 19.34 2.43 28.75
CA THR A 456 20.11 3.47 29.42
C THR A 456 19.80 3.39 30.91
N GLY A 457 20.80 2.94 31.67
CA GLY A 457 20.73 2.91 33.12
C GLY A 457 20.78 4.31 33.72
N ASN A 458 20.22 4.45 34.91
CA ASN A 458 20.96 4.95 36.07
C ASN A 458 20.20 4.62 37.35
N THR A 459 20.97 4.22 38.34
CA THR A 459 20.62 3.90 39.72
C THR A 459 20.19 5.16 40.48
N GLU A 460 19.09 5.09 41.24
CA GLU A 460 18.76 6.09 42.26
C GLU A 460 18.99 5.54 43.67
N GLU A 461 19.69 6.33 44.49
CA GLU A 461 19.51 6.41 45.94
C GLU A 461 19.88 7.86 46.38
N PRO A 462 19.44 8.36 47.54
CA PRO A 462 18.18 9.07 47.67
C PRO A 462 18.31 10.57 48.02
N ALA A 463 17.21 11.28 47.74
CA ALA A 463 16.72 12.59 48.22
C ALA A 463 17.69 13.57 48.95
N LYS A 464 17.91 14.74 48.32
CA LYS A 464 18.02 16.05 48.99
C LYS A 464 17.41 17.16 48.13
N GLU A 465 16.59 18.00 48.77
CA GLU A 465 15.98 19.22 48.22
C GLU A 465 17.03 20.17 47.62
N ALA A 466 16.83 20.61 46.36
CA ALA A 466 17.43 21.84 45.83
C ALA A 466 16.64 22.37 44.62
N ALA A 467 16.65 23.70 44.49
CA ALA A 467 15.79 24.52 43.63
C ALA A 467 15.74 24.15 42.14
N SER A 468 14.57 24.41 41.55
CA SER A 468 14.19 24.16 40.15
C SER A 468 15.10 24.86 39.12
N TYR A 469 15.89 24.06 38.39
CA TYR A 469 16.58 24.44 37.14
C TYR A 469 15.77 24.07 35.88
N THR A 470 14.50 23.70 36.06
CA THR A 470 13.61 23.14 35.03
C THR A 470 13.49 24.06 33.81
N LEU A 471 13.55 25.38 34.00
CA LEU A 471 13.48 26.36 32.92
C LEU A 471 14.69 26.30 31.96
N TYR A 472 15.90 26.03 32.46
CA TYR A 472 17.10 25.95 31.62
C TYR A 472 17.13 24.67 30.77
N TYR A 473 16.62 23.55 31.29
CA TYR A 473 16.48 22.32 30.51
C TYR A 473 15.40 22.42 29.43
N ILE A 474 14.30 23.12 29.72
CA ILE A 474 13.25 23.39 28.72
C ILE A 474 13.79 24.28 27.60
N ILE A 475 14.52 25.35 27.94
CA ILE A 475 15.13 26.24 26.94
C ILE A 475 16.20 25.50 26.12
N GLY A 476 17.05 24.69 26.77
CA GLY A 476 18.04 23.86 26.09
C GLY A 476 17.43 22.84 25.15
N GLY A 477 16.35 22.17 25.56
CA GLY A 477 15.59 21.21 24.75
C GLY A 477 14.93 21.85 23.54
N ILE A 478 14.34 23.05 23.70
CA ILE A 478 13.71 23.80 22.60
C ILE A 478 14.77 24.23 21.56
N VAL A 479 15.94 24.69 21.99
CA VAL A 479 17.03 25.07 21.08
C VAL A 479 17.57 23.86 20.30
N LEU A 480 17.69 22.70 20.95
CA LEU A 480 18.07 21.44 20.30
C LEU A 480 17.03 20.97 19.28
N LEU A 481 15.73 21.06 19.61
CA LEU A 481 14.64 20.73 18.69
C LEU A 481 14.57 21.68 17.49
N LEU A 482 14.81 22.98 17.70
CA LEU A 482 14.89 23.95 16.60
C LEU A 482 16.11 23.69 15.70
N ALA A 483 17.27 23.36 16.28
CA ALA A 483 18.45 23.01 15.51
C ALA A 483 18.23 21.71 14.69
N ALA A 484 17.60 20.69 15.30
CA ALA A 484 17.23 19.45 14.63
C ALA A 484 16.20 19.69 13.52
N GLY A 485 15.20 20.54 13.76
CA GLY A 485 14.19 20.92 12.76
C GLY A 485 14.79 21.68 11.57
N VAL A 486 15.74 22.58 11.81
CA VAL A 486 16.48 23.28 10.74
C VAL A 486 17.36 22.30 9.95
N ALA A 487 18.03 21.36 10.63
CA ALA A 487 18.82 20.32 9.98
C ALA A 487 17.95 19.40 9.09
N LEU A 488 16.79 18.95 9.60
CA LEU A 488 15.81 18.16 8.87
C LEU A 488 15.21 18.91 7.67
N TRP A 489 14.94 20.20 7.83
CA TRP A 489 14.46 21.06 6.75
C TRP A 489 15.51 21.25 5.65
N LEU A 490 16.77 21.44 6.01
CA LEU A 490 17.89 21.50 5.06
C LEU A 490 18.10 20.16 4.35
N PHE A 491 17.97 19.03 5.05
CA PHE A 491 18.05 17.69 4.45
C PHE A 491 16.88 17.38 3.49
N ARG A 492 15.63 17.72 3.86
CA ARG A 492 14.46 17.55 2.97
C ARG A 492 14.54 18.41 1.71
N LYS A 493 15.08 19.63 1.81
CA LYS A 493 15.28 20.52 0.66
C LYS A 493 16.28 19.95 -0.35
N GLN A 494 17.24 19.14 0.10
CA GLN A 494 18.24 18.51 -0.76
C GLN A 494 17.70 17.21 -1.39
N SER A 495 16.86 16.45 -0.68
CA SER A 495 16.28 15.17 -1.15
C SER A 495 15.12 15.32 -2.14
N THR A 496 14.44 16.47 -2.17
CA THR A 496 13.27 16.73 -3.05
C THR A 496 13.60 17.51 -4.31
N ARG A 497 14.87 17.90 -4.51
CA ARG A 497 15.26 18.73 -5.66
C ARG A 497 15.24 17.90 -6.95
N GLY A 498 14.54 18.41 -7.96
CA GLY A 498 14.47 17.80 -9.28
C GLY A 498 15.71 18.00 -10.13
N PHE A 499 15.87 17.13 -11.12
CA PHE A 499 16.85 17.31 -12.20
C PHE A 499 16.21 18.01 -13.40
N VAL A 500 17.02 18.74 -14.16
CA VAL A 500 16.63 19.47 -15.36
C VAL A 500 17.44 18.92 -16.54
N GLY A 501 16.84 18.87 -17.73
CA GLY A 501 17.50 18.41 -18.95
C GLY A 501 17.45 16.89 -19.17
N GLN A 502 18.36 16.41 -20.00
CA GLN A 502 18.52 15.03 -20.44
C GLN A 502 19.99 14.64 -20.56
N ILE A 503 20.29 13.36 -20.49
CA ILE A 503 21.61 12.82 -20.79
C ILE A 503 21.52 11.99 -22.06
N VAL A 504 22.43 12.24 -23.00
CA VAL A 504 22.66 11.38 -24.15
C VAL A 504 23.63 10.29 -23.74
N VAL A 505 23.25 9.04 -24.00
CA VAL A 505 24.03 7.86 -23.66
C VAL A 505 24.42 7.13 -24.94
N GLU A 506 25.71 6.87 -25.09
CA GLU A 506 26.26 5.92 -26.06
C GLU A 506 27.10 4.89 -25.32
N VAL A 507 27.09 3.63 -25.75
CA VAL A 507 27.95 2.57 -25.22
C VAL A 507 28.89 2.16 -26.33
N ARG A 508 30.20 2.24 -26.06
CA ARG A 508 31.25 1.73 -26.92
C ARG A 508 31.72 0.39 -26.40
N ASP A 509 31.80 -0.60 -27.28
CA ASP A 509 32.42 -1.89 -27.00
C ASP A 509 33.96 -1.77 -27.08
N GLY A 510 34.67 -2.29 -26.07
CA GLY A 510 36.13 -2.25 -25.99
C GLY A 510 36.83 -3.17 -26.99
N ASN A 511 36.18 -4.28 -27.39
CA ASN A 511 36.75 -5.26 -28.31
C ASN A 511 36.54 -4.85 -29.78
N THR A 512 35.35 -4.35 -30.12
CA THR A 512 35.01 -4.01 -31.52
C THR A 512 35.16 -2.53 -31.84
N GLY A 513 35.18 -1.66 -30.82
CA GLY A 513 35.16 -0.21 -30.99
C GLY A 513 33.83 0.36 -31.49
N GLU A 514 32.84 -0.51 -31.76
CA GLU A 514 31.51 -0.11 -32.20
C GLU A 514 30.77 0.67 -31.11
N LYS A 515 29.98 1.65 -31.55
CA LYS A 515 29.16 2.49 -30.68
C LYS A 515 27.68 2.18 -30.90
N THR A 516 26.92 2.10 -29.82
CA THR A 516 25.45 2.08 -29.91
C THR A 516 24.92 3.41 -30.43
N TYR A 517 23.69 3.37 -30.96
CA TYR A 517 22.96 4.59 -31.31
C TYR A 517 22.72 5.47 -30.07
N PRO A 518 22.84 6.81 -30.19
CA PRO A 518 22.63 7.72 -29.07
C PRO A 518 21.22 7.58 -28.47
N GLN A 519 21.15 7.33 -27.17
CA GLN A 519 19.89 7.26 -26.42
C GLN A 519 19.69 8.51 -25.57
N TYR A 520 18.55 9.18 -25.76
CA TYR A 520 18.19 10.38 -25.00
C TYR A 520 17.39 9.98 -23.75
N LYS A 521 17.96 10.23 -22.57
CA LYS A 521 17.34 9.90 -21.27
C LYS A 521 16.96 11.19 -20.54
N LYS A 522 15.66 11.47 -20.44
CA LYS A 522 15.14 12.65 -19.72
C LYS A 522 15.38 12.51 -18.22
N LEU A 523 15.88 13.57 -17.58
CA LEU A 523 16.18 13.52 -16.14
C LEU A 523 14.99 13.90 -15.24
N ALA A 524 13.90 14.41 -15.82
CA ALA A 524 12.73 14.89 -15.08
C ALA A 524 12.05 13.82 -14.20
N ALA A 525 12.24 12.54 -14.53
CA ALA A 525 11.74 11.40 -13.77
C ALA A 525 12.52 11.12 -12.48
N PHE A 526 13.73 11.65 -12.33
CA PHE A 526 14.57 11.46 -11.15
C PHE A 526 14.39 12.61 -10.14
N ARG A 527 14.52 12.32 -8.85
CA ARG A 527 14.48 13.30 -7.73
C ARG A 527 15.56 12.99 -6.71
N GLY A 528 16.22 14.03 -6.18
CA GLY A 528 17.23 13.90 -5.13
C GLY A 528 18.57 13.34 -5.61
N LYS A 529 18.62 12.05 -5.95
CA LYS A 529 19.80 11.38 -6.53
C LYS A 529 19.38 10.21 -7.42
N PHE A 530 20.20 9.88 -8.43
CA PHE A 530 20.07 8.64 -9.19
C PHE A 530 21.45 8.09 -9.50
N ASN A 531 21.58 6.78 -9.71
CA ASN A 531 22.84 6.18 -10.15
C ASN A 531 22.85 5.95 -11.68
N LEU A 532 24.03 5.82 -12.28
CA LEU A 532 24.16 5.63 -13.72
C LEU A 532 23.44 4.36 -14.20
N HIS A 533 23.45 3.29 -13.41
CA HIS A 533 22.79 2.03 -13.73
C HIS A 533 21.26 2.20 -13.90
N GLN A 534 20.61 3.01 -13.08
CA GLN A 534 19.19 3.39 -13.20
C GLN A 534 18.93 4.14 -14.51
N LEU A 535 19.83 5.02 -14.94
CA LEU A 535 19.73 5.73 -16.23
C LEU A 535 19.86 4.76 -17.42
N LEU A 536 20.61 3.67 -17.23
CA LEU A 536 20.85 2.59 -18.20
C LEU A 536 19.81 1.46 -18.12
N GLN A 537 18.66 1.69 -17.48
CA GLN A 537 17.55 0.74 -17.40
C GLN A 537 17.92 -0.60 -16.72
N LEU A 538 18.91 -0.58 -15.81
CA LEU A 538 19.28 -1.71 -14.97
C LEU A 538 19.75 -2.96 -15.75
N ALA A 539 20.34 -2.78 -16.94
CA ALA A 539 20.90 -3.87 -17.74
C ALA A 539 21.97 -4.65 -16.93
N PRO A 540 21.78 -5.97 -16.65
CA PRO A 540 22.62 -6.73 -15.71
C PRO A 540 24.13 -6.65 -15.99
N GLU A 541 24.51 -6.58 -17.25
CA GLU A 541 25.90 -6.46 -17.71
C GLU A 541 26.54 -5.09 -17.39
N LEU A 542 25.75 -4.08 -17.05
CA LEU A 542 26.25 -2.74 -16.69
C LEU A 542 26.14 -2.46 -15.18
N LYS A 543 25.98 -3.50 -14.35
CA LYS A 543 25.79 -3.37 -12.89
C LYS A 543 26.87 -2.53 -12.22
N GLU A 544 28.12 -2.65 -12.66
CA GLU A 544 29.24 -1.87 -12.14
C GLU A 544 28.94 -0.36 -12.12
N SER A 545 28.21 0.17 -13.12
CA SER A 545 27.85 1.59 -13.21
C SER A 545 27.01 2.14 -12.03
N GLU A 546 26.47 1.29 -11.14
CA GLU A 546 25.74 1.72 -9.95
C GLU A 546 26.58 2.56 -8.97
N GLN A 547 27.91 2.43 -9.05
CA GLN A 547 28.88 3.16 -8.24
C GLN A 547 28.95 4.67 -8.56
N LEU A 548 28.37 5.09 -9.70
CA LEU A 548 28.31 6.49 -10.11
C LEU A 548 26.94 7.09 -9.79
N VAL A 549 26.91 8.08 -8.91
CA VAL A 549 25.69 8.75 -8.42
C VAL A 549 25.66 10.20 -8.88
N PHE A 550 24.55 10.58 -9.49
CA PHE A 550 24.23 11.95 -9.89
C PHE A 550 23.33 12.62 -8.85
N THR A 551 23.62 13.89 -8.56
CA THR A 551 22.84 14.77 -7.67
C THR A 551 22.62 16.13 -8.33
N PRO A 552 21.53 16.85 -8.03
CA PRO A 552 21.25 18.15 -8.62
C PRO A 552 22.18 19.21 -8.02
N GLY A 553 22.91 19.90 -8.88
CA GLY A 553 23.80 21.01 -8.56
C GLY A 553 23.09 22.37 -8.51
N LYS A 554 23.87 23.43 -8.38
CA LYS A 554 23.37 24.81 -8.52
C LYS A 554 23.30 25.17 -10.01
N ASN A 555 22.36 26.05 -10.38
CA ASN A 555 22.20 26.56 -11.75
C ASN A 555 22.00 25.46 -12.80
N ASP A 556 21.10 24.51 -12.51
CA ASP A 556 20.74 23.39 -13.40
C ASP A 556 21.93 22.53 -13.83
N ARG A 557 22.95 22.40 -12.97
CA ARG A 557 24.10 21.53 -13.21
C ARG A 557 23.92 20.17 -12.58
N LEU A 558 24.68 19.18 -13.04
CA LEU A 558 24.76 17.87 -12.39
C LEU A 558 26.04 17.76 -11.57
N LEU A 559 25.95 17.11 -10.42
CA LEU A 559 27.09 16.69 -9.60
C LEU A 559 27.20 15.17 -9.67
N LEU A 560 28.29 14.68 -10.24
CA LEU A 560 28.62 13.26 -10.36
C LEU A 560 29.61 12.86 -9.26
N ARG A 561 29.28 11.82 -8.49
CA ARG A 561 30.16 11.23 -7.47
C ARG A 561 30.35 9.74 -7.74
N GLY A 562 31.57 9.26 -7.61
CA GLY A 562 31.91 7.84 -7.72
C GLY A 562 32.42 7.26 -6.42
N SER A 563 32.05 6.02 -6.10
CA SER A 563 32.81 5.20 -5.14
C SER A 563 34.05 4.61 -5.84
N GLY A 564 35.15 4.42 -5.10
CA GLY A 564 36.41 3.95 -5.67
C GLY A 564 36.25 2.61 -6.40
N GLY A 565 36.59 2.58 -7.70
CA GLY A 565 36.45 1.40 -8.56
C GLY A 565 36.26 1.75 -10.03
N ILE A 566 35.51 2.81 -10.33
CA ILE A 566 35.20 3.25 -11.71
C ILE A 566 35.95 4.51 -12.10
N SER A 567 36.56 4.47 -13.29
CA SER A 567 37.27 5.61 -13.87
C SER A 567 36.32 6.46 -14.73
N VAL A 568 36.29 7.76 -14.43
CA VAL A 568 35.55 8.76 -15.22
C VAL A 568 36.55 9.70 -15.86
N GLU A 569 36.42 9.91 -17.17
CA GLU A 569 37.21 10.86 -17.93
C GLU A 569 36.36 12.03 -18.42
N LYS A 570 36.90 13.24 -18.34
CA LYS A 570 36.30 14.44 -18.93
C LYS A 570 37.32 15.06 -19.88
N SER A 571 36.96 15.23 -21.15
CA SER A 571 37.87 15.73 -22.19
C SER A 571 39.18 14.92 -22.33
N GLY A 572 39.11 13.60 -22.16
CA GLY A 572 40.27 12.69 -22.30
C GLY A 572 41.26 12.72 -21.14
N ARG A 573 40.86 13.25 -19.97
CA ARG A 573 41.66 13.21 -18.74
C ARG A 573 40.83 12.62 -17.61
N ALA A 574 41.47 11.82 -16.74
CA ALA A 574 40.84 11.31 -15.53
C ALA A 574 40.30 12.46 -14.67
N ALA A 575 39.05 12.33 -14.24
CA ALA A 575 38.34 13.32 -13.43
C ALA A 575 38.18 12.81 -11.99
N ASP A 576 38.50 13.66 -11.01
CA ASP A 576 38.25 13.35 -9.60
C ASP A 576 36.75 13.47 -9.29
N THR A 577 36.11 12.33 -9.08
CA THR A 577 34.69 12.24 -8.74
C THR A 577 34.44 12.15 -7.24
N THR A 578 35.48 12.01 -6.40
CA THR A 578 35.33 11.82 -4.95
C THR A 578 34.77 13.07 -4.27
N ARG A 579 35.14 14.25 -4.77
CA ARG A 579 34.64 15.55 -4.27
C ARG A 579 33.36 16.03 -4.97
N GLY A 580 32.89 15.28 -5.97
CA GLY A 580 31.78 15.66 -6.85
C GLY A 580 32.25 16.43 -8.08
N LEU A 581 32.20 15.78 -9.24
CA LEU A 581 32.48 16.38 -10.54
C LEU A 581 31.25 17.15 -11.03
N GLU A 582 31.39 18.44 -11.27
CA GLU A 582 30.31 19.28 -11.79
C GLU A 582 30.23 19.21 -13.33
N LEU A 583 29.03 18.96 -13.86
CA LEU A 583 28.71 18.89 -15.28
C LEU A 583 27.74 20.01 -15.67
N LYS A 584 28.09 20.77 -16.70
CA LYS A 584 27.28 21.81 -17.33
C LYS A 584 26.64 21.26 -18.62
N SER A 585 25.62 21.94 -19.14
CA SER A 585 25.07 21.62 -20.46
C SER A 585 26.19 21.64 -21.53
N GLY A 586 26.25 20.59 -22.35
CA GLY A 586 27.29 20.33 -23.34
C GLY A 586 28.54 19.60 -22.81
N ASP A 587 28.66 19.36 -21.50
CA ASP A 587 29.78 18.59 -20.96
C ASP A 587 29.66 17.10 -21.34
N ARG A 588 30.77 16.54 -21.80
CA ARG A 588 30.91 15.13 -22.15
C ARG A 588 31.87 14.42 -21.21
N ILE A 589 31.47 13.24 -20.76
CA ILE A 589 32.29 12.35 -19.95
C ILE A 589 32.27 10.94 -20.51
N SER A 590 33.34 10.19 -20.26
CA SER A 590 33.45 8.77 -20.55
C SER A 590 33.60 8.01 -19.25
N VAL A 591 32.87 6.92 -19.10
CA VAL A 591 32.91 6.03 -17.94
C VAL A 591 33.41 4.68 -18.41
N VAL A 592 34.56 4.25 -17.90
CA VAL A 592 35.15 2.95 -18.26
C VAL A 592 34.63 1.89 -17.29
N LEU A 593 34.04 0.83 -17.84
CA LEU A 593 33.59 -0.35 -17.09
C LEU A 593 34.57 -1.51 -17.33
N PRO A 594 35.57 -1.70 -16.45
CA PRO A 594 36.61 -2.70 -16.63
C PRO A 594 36.08 -4.15 -16.60
N THR A 595 34.96 -4.42 -15.92
CA THR A 595 34.43 -5.79 -15.78
C THR A 595 33.84 -6.35 -17.07
N VAL A 596 33.33 -5.50 -17.96
CA VAL A 596 32.63 -5.89 -19.19
C VAL A 596 33.26 -5.32 -20.46
N ASP A 597 34.45 -4.70 -20.33
CA ASP A 597 35.19 -4.06 -21.41
C ASP A 597 34.31 -3.13 -22.27
N LYS A 598 33.59 -2.23 -21.61
CA LYS A 598 32.74 -1.23 -22.28
C LYS A 598 33.04 0.17 -21.75
N THR A 599 32.89 1.16 -22.62
CA THR A 599 32.97 2.58 -22.25
C THR A 599 31.63 3.24 -22.49
N ILE A 600 31.03 3.81 -21.45
CA ILE A 600 29.79 4.57 -21.55
C ILE A 600 30.15 6.04 -21.78
N LEU A 601 29.68 6.62 -22.88
CA LEU A 601 29.81 8.05 -23.15
C LEU A 601 28.52 8.75 -22.74
N LEU A 602 28.65 9.83 -21.98
CA LEU A 602 27.54 10.62 -21.47
C LEU A 602 27.72 12.08 -21.88
N GLU A 603 26.67 12.67 -22.45
CA GLU A 603 26.61 14.10 -22.73
C GLU A 603 25.39 14.70 -22.00
N TYR A 604 25.63 15.70 -21.15
CA TYR A 604 24.54 16.37 -20.45
C TYR A 604 23.98 17.53 -21.29
N LEU A 605 22.67 17.56 -21.52
CA LEU A 605 21.98 18.60 -22.29
C LEU A 605 20.81 19.15 -21.48
N ILE A 606 20.62 20.48 -21.49
CA ILE A 606 19.48 21.15 -20.84
C ILE A 606 18.49 21.62 -21.88
#